data_AF-A0A382WEK6-F1
#
_entry.id   AF-A0A382WEK6-F1
#
_cell.length_a   1.000
_cell.length_b   1.000
_cell.length_c   1.000
_cell.angle_alpha   90.00
_cell.angle_beta   90.00
_cell.angle_gamma   90.00
#
_symmetry.space_group_name_H-M   'P 1'
#
loop_
_entity.id
_entity.type
_entity.pdbx_description
1 polymer ?
#
loop_
_entity_poly.entity_id
_entity_poly.type
_entity_poly.pdbx_seq_one_letter_code
_entity_poly.pdbx_strand_id
1 'polypeptide(L)' 'MANTSDFKNGLIINHKNNLWKIVEFLHVKPGKGGAFVRSKLKNIRTGQQVE' A
#
# COMPACT_ATOMS: atom_id res chain seq x y z
N MET A 1 -11.48 -11.70 0.51
CA MET A 1 -11.13 -10.53 -0.32
C MET A 1 -10.63 -9.45 0.63
N ALA A 2 -9.41 -8.94 0.46
CA ALA A 2 -8.95 -7.80 1.24
C ALA A 2 -9.70 -6.54 0.76
N ASN A 3 -10.38 -5.86 1.66
CA ASN A 3 -11.05 -4.60 1.35
C ASN A 3 -10.07 -3.45 1.59
N THR A 4 -10.31 -2.29 0.98
CA THR A 4 -9.54 -1.08 1.25
C THR A 4 -9.63 -0.67 2.72
N SER A 5 -10.64 -1.14 3.47
CA SER A 5 -10.75 -0.99 4.93
C SER A 5 -9.65 -1.73 5.70
N ASP A 6 -9.02 -2.74 5.11
CA ASP A 6 -7.93 -3.50 5.72
C ASP A 6 -6.56 -2.80 5.54
N PHE A 7 -6.50 -1.75 4.72
CA PHE A 7 -5.29 -0.96 4.51
C PHE A 7 -4.94 -0.17 5.77
N LYS A 8 -3.80 -0.51 6.35
CA LYS A 8 -3.26 0.12 7.55
C LYS A 8 -1.74 0.21 7.47
N ASN A 9 -1.18 1.23 8.10
CA ASN A 9 0.27 1.33 8.26
C ASN A 9 0.77 0.12 9.04
N GLY A 10 1.83 -0.49 8.52
CA GLY A 10 2.41 -1.71 9.05
C GLY A 10 1.82 -3.02 8.52
N LEU A 11 0.77 -2.97 7.71
CA LEU A 11 0.29 -4.17 7.01
C LEU A 11 1.39 -4.71 6.09
N ILE A 12 1.56 -6.03 6.09
CA ILE A 12 2.50 -6.73 5.23
C ILE A 12 1.73 -7.36 4.09
N ILE A 13 2.15 -7.07 2.86
CA ILE A 13 1.57 -7.61 1.64
C ILE A 13 2.63 -8.38 0.85
N ASN A 14 2.22 -9.46 0.21
CA ASN A 14 3.05 -10.14 -0.78
C ASN A 14 2.86 -9.44 -2.14
N HIS A 15 3.93 -8.84 -2.65
CA HIS A 15 3.93 -8.16 -3.94
C HIS A 15 5.22 -8.50 -4.71
N LYS A 16 5.08 -8.97 -5.95
CA LYS A 16 6.20 -9.39 -6.83
C LYS A 16 7.16 -10.36 -6.12
N ASN A 17 6.61 -11.40 -5.51
CA ASN A 17 7.32 -12.44 -4.74
C ASN A 17 8.17 -11.91 -3.57
N ASN A 18 7.87 -10.71 -3.09
CA ASN A 18 8.54 -10.07 -1.97
C ASN A 18 7.52 -9.63 -0.93
N LEU A 19 7.96 -9.55 0.32
CA LEU A 19 7.15 -9.03 1.42
C LEU A 19 7.41 -7.54 1.56
N TRP A 20 6.35 -6.76 1.44
CA TRP A 20 6.37 -5.31 1.54
C TRP A 20 5.51 -4.86 2.70
N LYS A 21 6.01 -3.92 3.47
CA LYS A 21 5.29 -3.27 4.56
C LYS A 21 4.74 -1.94 4.05
N ILE A 22 3.47 -1.69 4.29
CA ILE A 22 2.88 -0.36 4.07
C ILE A 22 3.46 0.58 5.12
N VAL A 23 4.16 1.61 4.66
CA VAL A 23 4.70 2.67 5.52
C VAL A 23 3.65 3.75 5.71
N GLU A 24 3.02 4.14 4.61
CA GLU A 24 2.01 5.19 4.57
C GLU A 24 1.02 4.89 3.44
N PHE A 25 -0.22 5.35 3.57
CA PHE A 25 -1.19 5.30 2.49
C PHE A 25 -2.07 6.54 2.50
N LEU A 26 -2.54 6.92 1.32
CA LEU A 26 -3.43 8.05 1.09
C LEU A 26 -4.63 7.58 0.28
N HIS A 27 -5.82 7.72 0.84
CA HIS A 27 -7.06 7.52 0.11
C HIS A 27 -7.36 8.78 -0.71
N VAL A 28 -7.29 8.65 -2.03
CA VAL A 28 -7.57 9.72 -2.99
C VAL A 28 -8.97 9.52 -3.57
N LYS A 29 -9.81 10.54 -3.42
CA LYS A 29 -11.14 10.62 -4.05
C LYS A 29 -11.13 11.77 -5.06
N PRO A 30 -10.79 11.50 -6.34
CA PRO A 30 -10.76 12.56 -7.35
C PRO A 30 -12.19 13.04 -7.65
N GLY A 31 -12.37 14.34 -7.90
CA GLY A 31 -13.70 14.90 -8.18
C GLY A 31 -14.40 14.30 -9.41
N LYS A 32 -13.62 13.74 -10.35
CA LYS A 32 -14.10 12.89 -11.45
C LYS A 32 -13.27 11.61 -11.49
N GLY A 33 -13.92 10.45 -11.41
CA GLY A 33 -13.27 9.12 -11.45
C GLY A 33 -13.51 8.28 -10.18
N GLY A 34 -13.01 7.04 -10.21
CA GLY A 34 -13.07 6.13 -9.06
C GLY A 34 -12.08 6.51 -7.96
N ALA A 35 -12.44 6.23 -6.70
CA ALA A 35 -11.53 6.39 -5.57
C ALA A 35 -10.41 5.34 -5.62
N PHE A 36 -9.19 5.73 -5.22
CA PHE A 36 -8.04 4.83 -5.17
C PHE A 36 -7.16 5.15 -3.96
N VAL A 37 -6.22 4.25 -3.66
CA VAL A 37 -5.24 4.42 -2.59
C VAL A 37 -3.84 4.48 -3.16
N ARG A 38 -3.08 5.53 -2.83
CA ARG A 38 -1.63 5.57 -3.04
C ARG A 38 -0.95 5.06 -1.79
N SER A 39 0.08 4.23 -1.94
CA SER A 39 0.68 3.55 -0.79
C SER A 39 2.19 3.52 -0.92
N LYS A 40 2.87 4.04 0.08
CA LYS A 40 4.31 3.91 0.20
C LYS A 40 4.64 2.57 0.82
N LEU A 41 5.38 1.76 0.09
CA LEU A 41 5.77 0.42 0.49
C LEU A 41 7.26 0.36 0.80
N LYS A 42 7.63 -0.43 1.80
CA LYS A 42 9.02 -0.76 2.12
C LYS A 42 9.24 -2.26 2.09
N ASN A 43 10.19 -2.73 1.29
CA ASN A 43 10.57 -4.13 1.25
C ASN A 43 11.18 -4.52 2.61
N ILE A 44 10.68 -5.59 3.20
CA ILE A 44 11.10 -6.02 4.54
C ILE A 44 12.52 -6.60 4.53
N ARG A 45 12.93 -7.22 3.43
CA ARG A 45 14.24 -7.87 3.29
C ARG A 45 15.33 -6.89 2.87
N THR A 46 15.04 -6.03 1.89
CA THR A 46 16.06 -5.14 1.29
C THR A 46 15.99 -3.72 1.81
N GLY A 47 14.90 -3.32 2.48
CA GLY A 47 14.68 -1.95 2.92
C GLY A 47 14.31 -0.96 1.81
N GLN A 48 14.27 -1.41 0.55
CA GLN A 48 13.88 -0.59 -0.62
C GLN A 48 12.50 0.03 -0.44
N GLN A 49 12.33 1.30 -0.78
CA GLN A 49 11.04 1.99 -0.75
C GLN A 49 10.50 2.27 -2.15
N VAL A 50 9.19 2.11 -2.33
CA VAL A 50 8.46 2.41 -3.57
C VAL A 50 7.13 3.10 -3.23
N GLU A 51 6.59 3.91 -4.13
CA GLU A 51 5.33 4.67 -3.99
C GLU A 51 4.35 4.35 -5.13
#